data_AF-A0A9D0AD93-F1
#
_entry.id   AF-A0A9D0AD93-F1
#
_cell.length_a   1.000
_cell.length_b   1.000
_cell.length_c   1.000
_cell.angle_alpha   90.00
_cell.angle_beta   90.00
_cell.angle_gamma   90.00
#
_symmetry.space_group_name_H-M   'P 1'
#
loop_
_entity.id
_entity.type
_entity.pdbx_description
1 polymer ?
#
loop_
_entity_poly.entity_id
_entity_poly.type
_entity_poly.pdbx_seq_one_letter_code
_entity_poly.pdbx_strand_id
1 'polypeptide(L)'
;WIASQKRRAFIDHLLGDNFSPELIREIDEVADFDLYDFFGHHGYHARALRRAERGDLYISITQSWFAGIDANAATGLQGFGHQFALGGTEALETPSLWDVPEISQAGGLSALRVMGKPVDVMHEAKERLFGV
;
A
#
# COMPACT_ATOMS: atom_id res chain seq x y z
N TRP A 1 -2.13 -9.46 -2.88
CA TRP A 1 -2.38 -8.34 -1.95
C TRP A 1 -3.12 -7.16 -2.60
N ILE A 2 -2.85 -6.85 -3.87
CA ILE A 2 -3.46 -5.75 -4.64
C ILE A 2 -4.99 -5.77 -4.69
N ALA A 3 -5.60 -6.95 -4.89
CA ALA A 3 -7.05 -7.10 -4.96
C ALA A 3 -7.68 -7.16 -3.55
N SER A 4 -8.23 -6.03 -3.09
CA SER A 4 -8.79 -5.86 -1.74
C SER A 4 -9.82 -6.91 -1.35
N GLN A 5 -10.73 -7.28 -2.26
CA GLN A 5 -11.75 -8.30 -1.98
C GLN A 5 -11.14 -9.68 -1.70
N LYS A 6 -10.12 -10.07 -2.47
CA LYS A 6 -9.41 -11.35 -2.25
C LYS A 6 -8.61 -11.31 -0.95
N ARG A 7 -7.98 -10.17 -0.64
CA ARG A 7 -7.26 -9.98 0.64
C ARG A 7 -8.22 -10.13 1.83
N ARG A 8 -9.33 -9.41 1.84
CA ARG A 8 -10.33 -9.49 2.92
C ARG A 8 -10.88 -10.91 3.08
N ALA A 9 -11.26 -11.57 1.99
CA ALA A 9 -11.74 -12.95 2.06
C ALA A 9 -10.70 -13.92 2.68
N PHE A 10 -9.41 -13.70 2.41
CA PHE A 10 -8.34 -14.49 3.05
C PHE A 10 -8.23 -14.19 4.55
N ILE A 11 -8.26 -12.92 4.95
CA ILE A 11 -8.22 -12.52 6.37
C ILE A 11 -9.45 -13.06 7.11
N ASP A 12 -10.65 -12.91 6.53
CA ASP A 12 -11.90 -13.39 7.12
C ASP A 12 -11.88 -14.92 7.31
N HIS A 13 -11.30 -15.66 6.36
CA HIS A 13 -11.13 -17.10 6.49
C HIS A 13 -10.22 -17.47 7.67
N LEU A 14 -9.07 -16.80 7.82
CA LEU A 14 -8.17 -17.02 8.95
C LEU A 14 -8.84 -16.73 10.30
N LEU A 15 -9.56 -15.61 10.38
CA LEU A 15 -10.30 -15.25 11.59
C LEU A 15 -11.38 -16.28 11.92
N GLY A 16 -12.08 -16.82 10.91
CA GLY A 16 -13.04 -17.91 11.07
C GLY A 16 -12.44 -19.19 11.68
N ASP A 17 -11.16 -19.45 11.42
CA ASP A 17 -10.40 -20.57 11.98
C ASP A 17 -9.72 -20.21 13.32
N ASN A 18 -10.11 -19.10 13.96
CA ASN A 18 -9.53 -18.53 15.19
C ASN A 18 -8.05 -18.15 15.08
N PHE A 19 -7.57 -17.88 13.87
CA PHE A 19 -6.24 -17.35 13.64
C PHE A 19 -6.31 -15.83 13.44
N SER A 20 -5.78 -15.06 14.40
CA SER A 20 -5.71 -13.60 14.32
C SER A 20 -4.30 -13.14 13.92
N PRO A 21 -4.09 -12.70 12.67
CA PRO A 21 -2.79 -12.25 12.20
C PRO A 21 -2.28 -11.01 12.96
N GLU A 22 -3.18 -10.11 13.37
CA GLU A 22 -2.81 -8.93 14.16
C GLU A 22 -2.31 -9.32 15.55
N LEU A 23 -2.99 -10.26 16.22
CA LEU A 23 -2.53 -10.75 17.53
C LEU A 23 -1.16 -11.41 17.44
N ILE A 24 -0.90 -12.17 16.38
CA ILE A 24 0.39 -12.83 16.19
C ILE A 24 1.48 -11.78 15.93
N ARG A 25 1.20 -10.75 15.12
CA ARG A 25 2.13 -9.63 14.92
C ARG A 25 2.45 -8.89 16.20
N GLU A 26 1.49 -8.76 17.12
CA GLU A 26 1.73 -8.20 18.45
C GLU A 26 2.61 -9.10 19.31
N ILE A 27 2.31 -10.41 19.35
CA ILE A 27 3.07 -11.41 20.14
C ILE A 27 4.51 -11.54 19.64
N ASP A 28 4.71 -11.52 18.33
CA ASP A 28 6.02 -11.65 17.68
C ASP A 28 6.78 -10.30 17.60
N GLU A 29 6.24 -9.24 18.22
CA GLU A 29 6.84 -7.90 18.26
C GLU A 29 7.11 -7.28 16.86
N VAL A 30 6.28 -7.60 15.86
CA VAL A 30 6.36 -7.14 14.46
C VAL A 30 5.10 -6.37 14.03
N ALA A 31 4.48 -5.65 14.96
CA ALA A 31 3.30 -4.81 14.71
C ALA A 31 3.57 -3.65 13.71
N ASP A 32 4.83 -3.34 13.42
CA ASP A 32 5.23 -2.35 12.42
C ASP A 32 5.28 -2.89 10.98
N PHE A 33 5.17 -4.20 10.77
CA PHE A 33 5.03 -4.81 9.44
C PHE A 33 3.61 -4.58 8.90
N ASP A 34 3.44 -4.49 7.57
CA ASP A 34 2.11 -4.69 6.98
C ASP A 34 1.80 -6.19 7.01
N LEU A 35 0.51 -6.55 6.99
CA LEU A 35 0.13 -7.95 6.85
C LEU A 35 0.72 -8.59 5.58
N TYR A 36 0.96 -7.83 4.51
CA TYR A 36 1.72 -8.29 3.35
C TYR A 36 3.09 -8.85 3.72
N ASP A 37 3.89 -8.05 4.43
CA ASP A 37 5.25 -8.40 4.86
C ASP A 37 5.25 -9.55 5.85
N PHE A 38 4.31 -9.51 6.81
CA PHE A 38 4.13 -10.56 7.79
C PHE A 38 3.86 -11.92 7.13
N PHE A 39 2.88 -12.01 6.23
CA PHE A 39 2.57 -13.25 5.52
C PHE A 39 3.65 -13.64 4.52
N GLY A 40 4.28 -12.68 3.85
CA GLY A 40 5.41 -12.94 2.96
C GLY A 40 6.56 -13.62 3.68
N HIS A 41 6.90 -13.13 4.88
CA HIS A 41 7.95 -13.70 5.71
C HIS A 41 7.60 -15.09 6.24
N HIS A 42 6.41 -15.26 6.82
CA HIS A 42 6.03 -16.51 7.48
C HIS A 42 5.65 -17.61 6.48
N GLY A 43 5.05 -17.24 5.34
CA GLY A 43 4.59 -18.19 4.33
C GLY A 43 5.62 -18.53 3.26
N TYR A 44 6.54 -17.59 2.95
CA TYR A 44 7.45 -17.72 1.80
C TYR A 44 8.92 -17.42 2.14
N HIS A 45 9.26 -17.19 3.41
CA HIS A 45 10.60 -16.75 3.83
C HIS A 45 11.09 -15.50 3.08
N ALA A 46 10.16 -14.67 2.61
CA ALA A 46 10.50 -13.40 1.98
C ALA A 46 11.11 -12.44 3.02
N ARG A 47 11.87 -11.47 2.53
CA ARG A 47 12.31 -10.33 3.35
C ARG A 47 11.07 -9.55 3.77
N ALA A 48 10.80 -9.47 5.08
CA ALA A 48 9.83 -8.53 5.61
C ALA A 48 10.44 -7.14 5.73
N LEU A 49 9.64 -6.14 5.36
CA LEU A 49 9.92 -4.75 5.59
C LEU A 49 8.90 -4.20 6.59
N ARG A 50 9.35 -3.25 7.42
CA ARG A 50 8.45 -2.39 8.17
C ARG A 50 7.65 -1.53 7.22
N ARG A 51 6.46 -1.07 7.63
CA ARG A 51 5.61 -0.19 6.82
C ARG A 51 6.36 1.04 6.31
N ALA A 52 7.14 1.69 7.19
CA ALA A 52 7.98 2.82 6.83
C ALA A 52 9.00 2.46 5.74
N GLU A 53 9.74 1.36 5.94
CA GLU A 53 10.77 0.90 5.00
C GLU A 53 10.18 0.55 3.63
N ARG A 54 8.99 -0.06 3.59
CA ARG A 54 8.30 -0.39 2.34
C ARG A 54 7.76 0.85 1.63
N GLY A 55 7.21 1.82 2.38
CA GLY A 55 6.78 3.10 1.83
C GLY A 55 7.94 3.85 1.18
N ASP A 56 9.08 3.94 1.88
CA ASP A 56 10.30 4.56 1.38
C ASP A 56 10.87 3.79 0.16
N LEU A 57 10.87 2.46 0.23
CA LEU A 57 11.33 1.62 -0.87
C LEU A 57 10.49 1.85 -2.11
N TYR A 58 9.16 1.86 -2.00
CA TYR A 58 8.25 2.18 -3.10
C TYR A 58 8.62 3.53 -3.72
N ILE A 59 8.79 4.59 -2.93
CA ILE A 59 9.14 5.91 -3.47
C ILE A 59 10.48 5.88 -4.20
N SER A 60 11.47 5.18 -3.64
CA SER A 60 12.83 5.14 -4.20
C SER A 60 12.92 4.38 -5.53
N ILE A 61 12.27 3.22 -5.66
CA ILE A 61 12.38 2.37 -6.85
C ILE A 61 11.51 2.86 -8.01
N THR A 62 10.45 3.62 -7.71
CA THR A 62 9.47 4.07 -8.71
C THR A 62 9.77 5.46 -9.29
N GLN A 63 10.92 6.05 -8.93
CA GLN A 63 11.33 7.38 -9.41
C GLN A 63 11.27 7.53 -10.92
N SER A 64 11.67 6.52 -11.68
CA SER A 64 11.61 6.57 -13.16
C SER A 64 10.17 6.64 -13.69
N TRP A 65 9.22 5.98 -13.02
CA TRP A 65 7.81 6.06 -13.37
C TRP A 65 7.24 7.43 -13.03
N PHE A 66 7.56 7.97 -11.85
CA PHE A 66 7.16 9.33 -11.45
C PHE A 66 7.69 10.40 -12.41
N ALA A 67 8.93 10.27 -12.88
CA ALA A 67 9.52 11.19 -13.83
C ALA A 67 8.87 11.14 -15.23
N GLY A 68 8.16 10.06 -15.55
CA GLY A 68 7.54 9.84 -16.86
C GLY A 68 6.07 10.24 -16.94
N ILE A 69 5.47 10.74 -15.86
CA ILE A 69 4.03 11.03 -15.76
C ILE A 69 3.78 12.50 -15.38
N ASP A 70 2.51 12.90 -15.37
CA ASP A 70 2.12 14.24 -14.93
C ASP A 70 2.58 14.52 -13.49
N ALA A 71 3.08 15.73 -13.24
CA ALA A 71 3.72 16.09 -11.96
C ALA A 71 2.75 16.03 -10.77
N ASN A 72 1.48 16.37 -10.98
CA ASN A 72 0.45 16.30 -9.94
C ASN A 72 0.09 14.83 -9.65
N ALA A 73 -0.03 14.01 -10.70
CA ALA A 73 -0.23 12.57 -10.53
C ALA A 73 0.96 11.91 -9.80
N ALA A 74 2.20 12.27 -10.16
CA ALA A 74 3.41 11.80 -9.50
C ALA A 74 3.42 12.18 -8.00
N THR A 75 3.09 13.43 -7.67
CA THR A 75 3.02 13.90 -6.28
C THR A 75 1.98 13.10 -5.47
N GLY A 76 0.77 12.92 -6.02
CA GLY A 76 -0.26 12.11 -5.37
C GLY A 76 0.16 10.66 -5.16
N LEU A 77 0.84 10.06 -6.15
CA LEU A 77 1.33 8.69 -6.08
C LEU A 77 2.51 8.51 -5.14
N GLN A 78 3.37 9.52 -4.95
CA GLN A 78 4.40 9.53 -3.91
C GLN A 78 3.77 9.56 -2.52
N GLY A 79 2.72 10.38 -2.34
CA GLY A 79 1.95 10.43 -1.10
C GLY A 79 1.39 9.08 -0.66
N PHE A 80 1.17 8.13 -1.58
CA PHE A 80 0.76 6.77 -1.22
C PHE A 80 1.85 6.01 -0.47
N GLY A 81 3.14 6.23 -0.78
CA GLY A 81 4.23 5.65 -0.02
C GLY A 81 4.21 6.14 1.43
N HIS A 82 3.99 7.45 1.63
CA HIS A 82 3.84 8.04 2.95
C HIS A 82 2.60 7.52 3.70
N GLN A 83 1.45 7.41 3.03
CA GLN A 83 0.23 6.88 3.67
C GLN A 83 0.38 5.39 4.03
N PHE A 84 1.05 4.61 3.18
CA PHE A 84 1.39 3.22 3.50
C PHE A 84 2.31 3.12 4.72
N ALA A 85 3.33 3.98 4.82
CA ALA A 85 4.21 4.03 5.98
C ALA A 85 3.44 4.27 7.29
N LEU A 86 2.39 5.11 7.24
CA LEU A 86 1.57 5.46 8.40
C LEU A 86 0.55 4.38 8.79
N GLY A 87 -0.16 3.78 7.83
CA GLY A 87 -1.31 2.90 8.11
C GLY A 87 -1.38 1.62 7.29
N GLY A 88 -0.31 1.28 6.58
CA GLY A 88 -0.23 0.06 5.77
C GLY A 88 -1.20 0.06 4.60
N THR A 89 -1.57 -1.13 4.16
CA THR A 89 -2.44 -1.35 2.99
C THR A 89 -3.82 -0.71 3.18
N GLU A 90 -4.36 -0.75 4.40
CA GLU A 90 -5.70 -0.22 4.69
C GLU A 90 -5.77 1.31 4.49
N ALA A 91 -4.70 2.05 4.80
CA ALA A 91 -4.64 3.49 4.58
C ALA A 91 -4.79 3.90 3.10
N LEU A 92 -4.50 2.98 2.17
CA LEU A 92 -4.65 3.21 0.73
C LEU A 92 -6.04 2.88 0.19
N GLU A 93 -6.95 2.43 1.05
CA GLU A 93 -8.24 1.86 0.65
C GLU A 93 -9.44 2.52 1.32
N THR A 94 -9.21 3.59 2.08
CA THR A 94 -10.25 4.43 2.65
C THR A 94 -10.51 5.66 1.77
N PRO A 95 -11.74 6.23 1.78
CA PRO A 95 -12.01 7.50 1.11
C PRO A 95 -11.13 8.65 1.62
N SER A 96 -10.72 8.61 2.89
CA SER A 96 -9.89 9.63 3.52
C SER A 96 -8.50 9.77 2.90
N LEU A 97 -8.04 8.79 2.12
CA LEU A 97 -6.82 8.89 1.32
C LEU A 97 -6.81 10.16 0.46
N TRP A 98 -7.97 10.50 -0.12
CA TRP A 98 -8.10 11.64 -1.03
C TRP A 98 -8.17 12.98 -0.31
N ASP A 99 -8.36 12.99 1.01
CA ASP A 99 -8.41 14.19 1.84
C ASP A 99 -7.04 14.56 2.43
N VAL A 100 -6.04 13.66 2.30
CA VAL A 100 -4.67 13.92 2.74
C VAL A 100 -4.15 15.20 2.05
N PRO A 101 -3.62 16.20 2.79
CA PRO A 101 -3.22 17.48 2.20
C PRO A 101 -2.28 17.35 1.00
N GLU A 102 -1.25 16.51 1.10
CA GLU A 102 -0.30 16.23 0.00
C GLU A 102 -1.00 15.72 -1.27
N ILE A 103 -1.98 14.84 -1.12
CA ILE A 103 -2.69 14.19 -2.24
C ILE A 103 -3.77 15.12 -2.80
N SER A 104 -4.56 15.75 -1.93
CA SER A 104 -5.66 16.65 -2.32
C SER A 104 -5.16 17.92 -3.01
N GLN A 105 -4.07 18.52 -2.51
CA GLN A 105 -3.45 19.70 -3.13
C GLN A 105 -2.81 19.38 -4.48
N ALA A 106 -2.34 18.15 -4.66
CA ALA A 106 -1.91 17.63 -5.96
C ALA A 106 -3.09 17.25 -6.88
N GLY A 107 -4.35 17.60 -6.54
CA GLY A 107 -5.52 17.35 -7.39
C GLY A 107 -6.24 16.02 -7.13
N GLY A 108 -5.79 15.24 -6.14
CA GLY A 108 -6.44 14.02 -5.67
C GLY A 108 -6.74 13.01 -6.78
N LEU A 109 -7.93 12.40 -6.72
CA LEU A 109 -8.36 11.41 -7.72
C LEU A 109 -8.37 11.96 -9.15
N SER A 110 -8.58 13.27 -9.33
CA SER A 110 -8.62 13.90 -10.65
C SER A 110 -7.25 13.94 -11.33
N ALA A 111 -6.16 14.05 -10.56
CA ALA A 111 -4.81 14.01 -11.10
C ALA A 111 -4.51 12.66 -11.79
N LEU A 112 -4.98 11.57 -11.20
CA LEU A 112 -4.80 10.22 -11.76
C LEU A 112 -5.55 10.03 -13.09
N ARG A 113 -6.62 10.80 -13.35
CA ARG A 113 -7.41 10.67 -14.58
C ARG A 113 -6.62 11.07 -15.83
N VAL A 114 -5.60 11.91 -15.68
CA VAL A 114 -4.72 12.32 -16.78
C VAL A 114 -3.91 11.12 -17.30
N MET A 115 -3.67 10.12 -16.46
CA MET A 115 -2.95 8.89 -16.81
C MET A 115 -3.87 7.77 -17.32
N GLY A 116 -5.19 7.95 -17.27
CA GLY A 116 -6.17 6.94 -17.66
C GLY A 116 -7.23 6.70 -16.59
N LYS A 117 -7.71 5.46 -16.45
CA LYS A 117 -8.71 5.13 -15.43
C LYS A 117 -8.01 5.09 -14.06
N PRO A 118 -8.47 5.85 -13.05
CA PRO A 118 -7.81 5.86 -11.74
C PRO A 118 -7.67 4.48 -11.10
N VAL A 119 -8.64 3.57 -11.30
CA VAL A 119 -8.55 2.20 -10.77
C VAL A 119 -7.35 1.43 -11.34
N ASP A 120 -7.02 1.63 -12.60
CA ASP A 120 -5.88 0.97 -13.26
C ASP A 120 -4.57 1.58 -12.74
N VAL A 121 -4.52 2.90 -12.55
CA VAL A 121 -3.37 3.60 -11.96
C VAL A 121 -3.14 3.17 -10.50
N MET A 122 -4.20 3.04 -9.71
CA MET A 122 -4.14 2.51 -8.34
C MET A 122 -3.62 1.07 -8.31
N HIS A 123 -4.04 0.25 -9.28
CA HIS A 123 -3.57 -1.13 -9.41
C HIS A 123 -2.06 -1.15 -9.69
N GLU A 124 -1.62 -0.36 -10.67
CA GLU A 124 -0.22 -0.23 -11.07
C GLU A 124 0.68 0.29 -9.93
N ALA A 125 0.18 1.24 -9.14
CA ALA A 125 0.86 1.74 -7.95
C ALA A 125 1.04 0.65 -6.89
N LYS A 126 -0.01 -0.15 -6.63
CA LYS A 126 0.06 -1.27 -5.69
C LYS A 126 0.94 -2.40 -6.19
N GLU A 127 0.98 -2.67 -7.50
CA GLU A 127 1.93 -3.61 -8.10
C GLU A 127 3.37 -3.20 -7.80
N ARG A 128 3.69 -1.90 -7.91
CA ARG A 128 5.02 -1.40 -7.56
C ARG A 128 5.30 -1.44 -6.07
N LEU A 129 4.31 -1.17 -5.22
CA LEU A 129 4.45 -1.18 -3.76
C LEU A 129 4.75 -2.58 -3.21
N PHE A 130 4.13 -3.61 -3.79
CA PHE A 130 4.25 -5.00 -3.35
C PHE A 130 5.24 -5.83 -4.18
N GLY A 131 5.50 -5.45 -5.44
CA GLY A 131 6.33 -6.19 -6.38
C GLY A 131 7.84 -6.03 -6.21
N VAL A 132 8.28 -5.37 -5.13
CA VAL A 132 9.69 -5.14 -4.79
C VAL A 132 10.32 -6.33 -4.09
#